data_AF-A0A496RY66-F1
#
_entry.id   AF-A0A496RY66-F1
#
_cell.length_a   1.000
_cell.length_b   1.000
_cell.length_c   1.000
_cell.angle_alpha   90.00
_cell.angle_beta   90.00
_cell.angle_gamma   90.00
#
_symmetry.space_group_name_H-M   'P 1'
#
loop_
_entity.id
_entity.type
_entity.pdbx_description
1 polymer ?
#
loop_
_entity_poly.entity_id
_entity_poly.type
_entity_poly.pdbx_seq_one_letter_code
_entity_poly.pdbx_strand_id
1 'polypeptide(L)'
;MLILYGRAKGQVHKERKLPCQDYVRLKTIPFGFIFAIADGAGSAPLSHLGAYFATKGFVNFISKVLEKNKNIDFQLLRQLIKDAFIKAREELKK
;
A
#
# COMPACT_ATOMS: atom_id res chain seq x y z
N MET A 1 3.54 -5.72 20.32
CA MET A 1 3.59 -4.29 19.99
C MET A 1 2.29 -3.89 19.32
N LEU A 2 1.62 -2.85 19.81
CA LEU A 2 0.39 -2.31 19.20
C LEU A 2 0.80 -1.21 18.20
N ILE A 3 0.28 -1.27 16.97
CA ILE A 3 0.41 -0.16 16.02
C ILE A 3 -0.97 0.31 15.61
N LEU A 4 -1.20 1.61 15.78
CA LEU A 4 -2.41 2.30 15.34
C LEU A 4 -2.14 3.00 14.02
N TYR A 5 -3.04 2.85 13.06
CA TYR A 5 -2.95 3.52 11.77
C TYR A 5 -4.35 3.91 11.31
N GLY A 6 -4.45 4.96 10.50
CA GLY A 6 -5.72 5.50 10.05
C GLY A 6 -5.56 6.43 8.87
N ARG A 7 -6.69 6.90 8.35
CA ARG A 7 -6.76 7.84 7.23
C ARG A 7 -7.65 8.99 7.62
N ALA A 8 -7.23 10.20 7.29
CA ALA A 8 -7.99 11.40 7.56
C ALA A 8 -8.62 11.92 6.27
N LYS A 9 -9.79 12.54 6.42
CA LYS A 9 -10.49 13.19 5.32
C LYS A 9 -10.61 14.69 5.62
N GLY A 10 -9.98 15.50 4.77
CA GLY A 10 -10.05 16.96 4.89
C GLY A 10 -11.47 17.49 4.70
N GLN A 11 -11.72 18.70 5.21
CA GLN A 11 -13.04 19.36 5.20
C GLN A 11 -13.61 19.49 3.78
N VAL A 12 -12.79 19.95 2.82
CA VAL A 12 -13.17 20.09 1.41
C VAL A 12 -13.67 18.78 0.80
N HIS A 13 -13.04 17.65 1.16
CA HIS A 13 -13.49 16.34 0.67
C HIS A 13 -14.86 15.96 1.24
N LYS A 14 -15.19 16.41 2.47
CA LYS A 14 -16.51 16.17 3.07
C LYS A 14 -17.58 17.01 2.35
N GLU A 15 -17.32 18.31 2.19
CA GLU A 15 -18.23 19.25 1.54
C GLU A 15 -18.52 18.85 0.08
N ARG A 16 -17.49 18.45 -0.66
CA ARG A 16 -17.60 18.04 -2.07
C ARG A 16 -17.96 16.57 -2.26
N LYS A 17 -18.26 15.82 -1.18
CA LYS A 17 -18.54 14.37 -1.22
C LYS A 17 -17.46 13.54 -1.94
N LEU A 18 -16.20 13.99 -1.95
CA LEU A 18 -15.08 13.27 -2.55
C LEU A 18 -14.60 12.15 -1.61
N PRO A 19 -14.14 11.00 -2.11
CA PRO A 19 -13.52 9.98 -1.27
C PRO A 19 -12.20 10.50 -0.65
N CYS A 20 -11.76 9.88 0.44
CA CYS A 20 -10.37 10.04 0.91
C CYS A 20 -9.45 9.36 -0.11
N GLN A 21 -8.48 10.11 -0.63
CA GLN A 21 -7.59 9.66 -1.70
C GLN A 21 -6.34 8.97 -1.17
N ASP A 22 -6.01 9.21 0.10
CA ASP A 22 -4.98 8.52 0.84
C ASP A 22 -5.41 7.07 1.11
N TYR A 23 -4.44 6.17 1.11
CA TYR A 23 -4.61 4.80 1.61
C TYR A 23 -3.43 4.38 2.48
N VAL A 24 -3.70 3.62 3.53
CA VAL A 24 -2.67 2.96 4.34
C VAL A 24 -3.06 1.51 4.56
N ARG A 25 -2.07 0.63 4.53
CA ARG A 25 -2.24 -0.79 4.83
C ARG A 25 -1.07 -1.28 5.68
N LEU A 26 -1.42 -2.07 6.69
CA LEU A 26 -0.49 -2.75 7.58
C LEU A 26 -0.67 -4.27 7.46
N LYS A 27 0.45 -4.99 7.45
CA LYS A 27 0.49 -6.43 7.68
C LYS A 27 1.59 -6.76 8.68
N THR A 28 1.24 -7.46 9.75
CA THR A 28 2.18 -8.11 10.66
C THR A 28 2.77 -9.37 10.03
N ILE A 29 4.07 -9.54 10.13
CA ILE A 29 4.82 -10.75 9.75
C ILE A 29 5.66 -11.22 10.94
N PRO A 30 6.15 -12.48 10.97
CA PRO A 30 6.79 -13.05 12.17
C PRO A 30 7.96 -12.24 12.73
N PHE A 31 8.68 -11.50 11.90
CA PHE A 31 9.86 -10.72 12.27
C PHE A 31 9.68 -9.21 12.10
N GLY A 32 8.46 -8.70 11.93
CA GLY A 32 8.23 -7.26 11.79
C GLY A 32 6.88 -6.87 11.18
N PHE A 33 6.86 -5.72 10.51
CA PHE A 33 5.66 -5.11 9.95
C PHE A 33 5.93 -4.61 8.55
N ILE A 34 4.94 -4.75 7.68
CA ILE A 34 4.92 -4.13 6.36
C ILE A 34 3.90 -3.01 6.40
N PHE A 35 4.37 -1.77 6.22
CA PHE A 35 3.54 -0.60 6.07
C PHE A 35 3.62 -0.09 4.63
N ALA A 36 2.47 0.16 4.03
CA ALA A 36 2.37 0.87 2.76
C ALA A 36 1.40 2.03 2.91
N ILE A 37 1.83 3.21 2.46
CA ILE A 37 1.04 4.44 2.42
C ILE A 37 1.09 4.94 0.98
N ALA A 38 -0.06 5.38 0.46
CA ALA A 38 -0.14 6.02 -0.84
C ALA A 38 -1.04 7.25 -0.74
N ASP A 39 -0.59 8.34 -1.36
CA ASP A 39 -1.35 9.55 -1.59
C ASP A 39 -1.88 9.53 -3.02
N GLY A 40 -3.20 9.53 -3.16
CA GLY A 40 -3.86 9.55 -4.46
C GLY A 40 -3.91 10.98 -5.00
N ALA A 41 -3.33 11.21 -6.19
CA ALA A 41 -3.37 12.53 -6.83
C ALA A 41 -4.80 13.10 -6.93
N GLY A 42 -5.03 14.27 -6.32
CA GLY A 42 -6.36 14.90 -6.25
C GLY A 42 -6.97 15.25 -7.61
N SER A 43 -6.13 15.43 -8.62
CA SER A 43 -6.52 15.69 -10.01
C SER A 43 -7.06 14.46 -10.75
N ALA A 44 -6.90 13.25 -10.21
CA ALA A 44 -7.32 12.00 -10.87
C ALA A 44 -8.61 11.45 -10.21
N PRO A 45 -9.72 11.26 -10.96
CA PRO A 45 -11.02 10.84 -10.40
C PRO A 45 -10.98 9.52 -9.62
N LEU A 46 -10.13 8.59 -10.03
CA LEU A 46 -10.00 7.25 -9.44
C LEU A 46 -8.77 7.12 -8.52
N SER A 47 -8.18 8.23 -8.08
CA SER A 47 -6.95 8.19 -7.29
C SER A 47 -7.09 7.44 -5.95
N HIS A 48 -8.27 7.49 -5.32
CA HIS A 48 -8.61 6.68 -4.15
C HIS A 48 -8.54 5.16 -4.40
N LEU A 49 -8.97 4.70 -5.59
CA LEU A 49 -8.80 3.30 -6.01
C LEU A 49 -7.33 3.00 -6.31
N GLY A 50 -6.64 3.91 -6.99
CA GLY A 50 -5.21 3.80 -7.26
C GLY A 50 -4.40 3.59 -5.98
N ALA A 51 -4.61 4.43 -4.96
CA ALA A 51 -3.97 4.31 -3.65
C ALA A 51 -4.35 3.00 -2.93
N TYR A 52 -5.62 2.59 -3.01
CA TYR A 52 -6.07 1.30 -2.47
C TYR A 52 -5.35 0.11 -3.10
N PHE A 53 -5.33 0.01 -4.43
CA PHE A 53 -4.71 -1.11 -5.13
C PHE A 53 -3.19 -1.08 -5.01
N ALA A 54 -2.56 0.11 -5.03
CA ALA A 54 -1.14 0.27 -4.81
C ALA A 54 -0.73 -0.32 -3.44
N THR A 55 -1.36 0.13 -2.36
CA THR A 55 -1.05 -0.35 -1.00
C THR A 55 -1.43 -1.81 -0.79
N LYS A 56 -2.56 -2.27 -1.34
CA LYS A 56 -3.00 -3.66 -1.26
C LYS A 56 -2.03 -4.60 -1.99
N GLY A 57 -1.75 -4.35 -3.27
CA GLY A 57 -0.88 -5.17 -4.09
C GLY A 57 0.53 -5.22 -3.52
N PHE A 58 1.05 -4.08 -3.06
CA PHE A 58 2.36 -4.00 -2.44
C PHE A 58 2.47 -4.88 -1.19
N VAL A 59 1.56 -4.70 -0.23
CA VAL A 59 1.58 -5.47 1.02
C VAL A 59 1.35 -6.95 0.77
N ASN A 60 0.42 -7.31 -0.13
CA ASN A 60 0.14 -8.70 -0.46
C ASN A 60 1.33 -9.40 -1.13
N PHE A 61 2.02 -8.71 -2.03
CA PHE A 61 3.19 -9.27 -2.70
C PHE A 61 4.34 -9.48 -1.72
N ILE A 62 4.72 -8.41 -1.00
CA ILE A 62 5.85 -8.48 -0.07
C ILE A 62 5.57 -9.50 1.03
N SER A 63 4.39 -9.50 1.66
CA SER A 63 4.09 -10.46 2.73
C SER A 63 4.24 -11.92 2.27
N LYS A 64 3.72 -12.28 1.09
CA LYS A 64 3.87 -13.64 0.54
C LYS A 64 5.31 -14.06 0.32
N VAL A 65 6.18 -13.13 -0.08
CA VAL A 65 7.60 -13.43 -0.29
C VAL A 65 8.32 -13.53 1.06
N LEU A 66 8.08 -12.57 1.96
CA LEU A 66 8.74 -12.50 3.26
C LEU A 66 8.31 -13.62 4.21
N GLU A 67 7.08 -14.11 4.12
CA GLU A 67 6.63 -15.30 4.87
C GLU A 67 7.38 -16.57 4.46
N LYS A 68 7.94 -16.62 3.24
CA LYS A 68 8.67 -17.79 2.69
C LYS A 68 10.19 -17.70 2.79
N ASN A 69 10.74 -16.50 2.98
CA ASN A 69 12.18 -16.26 2.93
C ASN A 69 12.68 -15.74 4.27
N LYS A 70 13.55 -16.51 4.95
CA LYS A 70 14.11 -16.13 6.26
C LYS A 70 15.35 -15.23 6.15
N ASN A 71 16.03 -15.24 5.01
CA ASN A 71 17.22 -14.42 4.76
C ASN A 71 16.88 -13.34 3.74
N ILE A 72 16.67 -12.12 4.25
CA ILE A 72 16.39 -10.95 3.42
C ILE A 72 17.61 -10.04 3.51
N ASP A 73 18.34 -9.89 2.41
CA ASP A 73 19.34 -8.84 2.29
C ASP A 73 18.76 -7.59 1.62
N PHE A 74 19.55 -6.53 1.60
CA PHE A 74 19.16 -5.23 1.06
C PHE A 74 18.90 -5.28 -0.46
N GLN A 75 19.63 -6.11 -1.20
CA GLN A 75 19.51 -6.21 -2.65
C GLN A 75 18.21 -6.92 -3.04
N LEU A 76 17.89 -8.02 -2.36
CA LEU A 76 16.62 -8.71 -2.48
C LEU A 76 15.47 -7.79 -2.08
N LEU A 77 15.55 -7.11 -0.94
CA LEU A 77 14.51 -6.18 -0.51
C LEU A 77 14.24 -5.09 -1.55
N ARG A 78 15.31 -4.50 -2.13
CA ARG A 78 15.19 -3.49 -3.18
C ARG A 78 14.50 -4.04 -4.42
N GLN A 79 14.80 -5.28 -4.81
CA GLN A 79 14.16 -5.93 -5.94
C GLN A 79 12.67 -6.20 -5.64
N LEU A 80 12.36 -6.73 -4.47
CA LEU A 80 10.99 -7.01 -4.04
C LEU A 80 10.11 -5.77 -4.01
N ILE A 81 10.65 -4.63 -3.57
CA ILE A 81 9.92 -3.35 -3.61
C ILE A 81 9.55 -2.97 -5.05
N LYS A 82 10.49 -3.09 -6.00
CA LYS A 82 10.21 -2.81 -7.41
C LYS A 82 9.15 -3.76 -7.98
N ASP A 83 9.29 -5.05 -7.72
CA ASP A 83 8.35 -6.07 -8.19
C ASP A 83 6.96 -5.86 -7.60
N ALA A 84 6.88 -5.46 -6.33
CA ALA A 84 5.63 -5.12 -5.65
C ALA A 84 4.88 -3.99 -6.35
N PHE A 85 5.58 -2.94 -6.80
CA PHE A 85 4.96 -1.85 -7.59
C PHE A 85 4.45 -2.35 -8.95
N ILE A 86 5.23 -3.18 -9.65
CA ILE A 86 4.82 -3.74 -10.94
C ILE A 86 3.58 -4.62 -10.76
N LYS A 87 3.57 -5.49 -9.75
CA LYS A 87 2.43 -6.37 -9.44
C LYS A 87 1.19 -5.62 -8.99
N ALA A 88 1.34 -4.58 -8.17
CA ALA A 88 0.22 -3.72 -7.80
C ALA A 88 -0.39 -3.03 -9.04
N ARG A 89 0.43 -2.63 -10.02
CA ARG A 89 -0.05 -2.09 -11.30
C ARG A 89 -0.77 -3.15 -12.15
N GLU A 90 -0.33 -4.40 -12.14
CA GLU A 90 -1.04 -5.49 -12.83
C GLU A 90 -2.43 -5.76 -12.23
N GLU A 91 -2.59 -5.61 -10.90
CA GLU A 91 -3.90 -5.75 -10.24
C GLU A 91 -4.92 -4.68 -10.67
N LEU A 92 -4.47 -3.50 -11.12
CA LEU A 92 -5.33 -2.46 -11.67
C LEU A 92 -5.88 -2.77 -13.06
N LYS A 93 -5.32 -3.76 -13.77
CA LYS A 93 -5.72 -4.13 -15.13
C LYS A 93 -6.75 -5.27 -15.18
N LYS A 94 -7.09 -5.86 -14.03
CA LYS A 94 -8.05 -6.95 -13.89
C LYS A 94 -9.41 -6.40 -13.48
#